data_AF-A0A356KF46-F1
#
_entry.id   AF-A0A356KF46-F1
#
_cell.length_a   1.000
_cell.length_b   1.000
_cell.length_c   1.000
_cell.angle_alpha   90.00
_cell.angle_beta   90.00
_cell.angle_gamma   90.00
#
_symmetry.space_group_name_H-M   'P 1'
#
loop_
_entity.id
_entity.type
_entity.pdbx_description
1 polymer ?
#
loop_
_entity_poly.entity_id
_entity_poly.type
_entity_poly.pdbx_seq_one_letter_code
_entity_poly.pdbx_strand_id
1 'polypeptide(L)'
;MSDDLAAAFADLQSRYKPNVLDQELSFYFSLGDDPGQKWTARLTPEAMEFSRGKTEGCDVFLKTDEDLFLQLIRGQYKPSMMDFMSGKISSNDPLKLTLLKDCFSR
;
A
#
# COMPACT_ATOMS: atom_id res chain seq x y z
N MET A 1 13.25 10.81 8.61
CA MET A 1 12.39 9.61 8.56
C MET A 1 10.99 10.11 8.87
N SER A 2 9.99 9.84 8.04
CA SER A 2 8.64 10.24 8.43
C SER A 2 8.07 9.21 9.39
N ASP A 3 8.03 9.58 10.66
CA ASP A 3 7.39 8.77 11.70
C ASP A 3 5.90 8.52 11.37
N ASP A 4 5.31 9.41 10.56
CA ASP A 4 3.95 9.32 10.04
C ASP A 4 3.71 8.10 9.14
N LEU A 5 4.66 7.74 8.26
CA LEU A 5 4.52 6.53 7.43
C LEU A 5 4.58 5.26 8.26
N ALA A 6 5.49 5.20 9.24
CA ALA A 6 5.59 4.04 10.11
C ALA A 6 4.30 3.85 10.94
N ALA A 7 3.75 4.94 11.49
CA ALA A 7 2.48 4.92 12.20
C ALA A 7 1.32 4.51 11.28
N ALA A 8 1.29 5.05 10.06
CA ALA A 8 0.31 4.68 9.04
C ALA A 8 0.32 3.19 8.69
N PHE A 9 1.49 2.60 8.48
CA PHE A 9 1.60 1.17 8.17
C PHE A 9 1.24 0.30 9.36
N ALA A 10 1.62 0.68 10.58
CA ALA A 10 1.21 -0.03 11.80
C ALA A 10 -0.32 0.00 11.99
N ASP A 11 -0.94 1.15 11.77
CA ASP A 11 -2.40 1.28 11.80
C ASP A 11 -3.06 0.43 10.71
N LEU A 12 -2.54 0.45 9.49
CA LEU A 12 -3.04 -0.37 8.38
C LEU A 12 -2.93 -1.87 8.70
N GLN A 13 -1.80 -2.30 9.27
CA GLN A 13 -1.57 -3.68 9.73
C GLN A 13 -2.59 -4.10 10.79
N SER A 14 -2.93 -3.21 11.73
CA SER A 14 -3.89 -3.50 12.81
C SER A 14 -5.33 -3.70 12.30
N ARG A 15 -5.65 -3.13 11.12
CA ARG A 15 -6.96 -3.22 10.46
C ARG A 15 -7.07 -4.36 9.46
N TYR A 16 -6.03 -5.19 9.33
CA TYR A 16 -5.99 -6.29 8.39
C TYR A 16 -7.05 -7.35 8.71
N LYS A 17 -7.79 -7.77 7.68
CA LYS A 17 -8.80 -8.82 7.75
C LYS A 17 -8.22 -10.11 7.19
N PRO A 18 -8.06 -11.16 8.02
CA PRO A 18 -7.67 -12.47 7.50
C PRO A 18 -8.78 -13.05 6.61
N ASN A 19 -8.39 -13.98 5.74
CA ASN A 19 -9.24 -14.75 4.81
C ASN A 19 -9.92 -13.93 3.70
N VAL A 20 -9.40 -12.74 3.37
CA VAL A 20 -9.78 -12.01 2.13
C VAL A 20 -8.94 -12.45 0.94
N LEU A 21 -7.70 -12.86 1.18
CA LEU A 21 -6.78 -13.39 0.17
C LEU A 21 -6.76 -14.92 0.19
N ASP A 22 -6.78 -15.53 -0.99
CA ASP A 22 -6.58 -16.98 -1.15
C ASP A 22 -5.10 -17.37 -1.21
N GLN A 23 -4.23 -16.43 -1.60
CA GLN A 23 -2.80 -16.65 -1.82
C GLN A 23 -1.98 -15.49 -1.28
N GLU A 24 -0.71 -15.74 -0.99
CA GLU A 24 0.23 -14.71 -0.60
C GLU A 24 0.46 -13.69 -1.73
N LEU A 25 0.53 -12.41 -1.36
CA LEU A 25 0.86 -11.31 -2.26
C LEU A 25 1.86 -10.36 -1.61
N SER A 26 2.77 -9.84 -2.43
CA SER A 26 3.74 -8.83 -2.04
C SER A 26 3.47 -7.49 -2.72
N PHE A 27 3.45 -6.42 -1.94
CA PHE A 27 3.24 -5.05 -2.42
C PHE A 27 4.45 -4.19 -2.12
N TYR A 28 4.94 -3.47 -3.12
CA TYR A 28 5.99 -2.46 -2.95
C TYR A 28 5.40 -1.05 -3.04
N PHE A 29 5.60 -0.27 -2.00
CA PHE A 29 5.18 1.12 -1.87
C PHE A 29 6.36 2.05 -2.11
N SER A 30 6.22 2.93 -3.10
CA SER A 30 7.18 3.99 -3.41
C SER A 30 6.49 5.34 -3.25
N LEU A 31 6.61 5.93 -2.06
CA LEU A 31 5.83 7.08 -1.60
C LEU A 31 6.54 8.44 -1.73
N GLY A 32 7.38 8.57 -2.75
CA GLY A 32 8.33 9.68 -2.93
C GLY A 32 9.71 9.13 -3.29
N ASP A 33 10.74 9.96 -3.35
CA ASP A 33 12.08 9.54 -3.82
C ASP A 33 13.02 9.12 -2.69
N ASP A 34 12.71 9.49 -1.44
CA ASP A 34 13.58 9.18 -0.32
C ASP A 34 13.58 7.68 0.01
N PRO A 35 14.72 7.10 0.40
CA PRO A 35 14.79 5.70 0.85
C PRO A 35 13.84 5.39 2.02
N GLY A 36 13.55 6.38 2.88
CA GLY A 36 12.61 6.25 3.99
C GLY A 36 11.14 6.15 3.58
N GLN A 37 10.83 6.45 2.32
CA GLN A 37 9.49 6.41 1.73
C GLN A 37 9.27 5.14 0.89
N LYS A 38 10.22 4.19 0.97
CA LYS A 38 10.12 2.90 0.32
C LYS A 38 9.74 1.84 1.36
N TRP A 39 8.65 1.13 1.11
CA TRP A 39 8.15 0.09 1.99
C TRP A 39 7.70 -1.12 1.19
N THR A 40 7.78 -2.29 1.79
CA THR A 40 7.23 -3.52 1.24
C THR A 40 6.22 -4.08 2.23
N ALA A 41 5.09 -4.56 1.73
CA ALA A 41 4.18 -5.39 2.49
C ALA A 41 4.17 -6.81 1.95
N ARG A 42 4.08 -7.76 2.86
CA ARG A 42 3.76 -9.16 2.58
C ARG A 42 2.41 -9.46 3.19
N LEU A 43 1.46 -9.90 2.38
CA LEU A 43 0.12 -10.26 2.80
C LEU A 43 -0.06 -11.75 2.61
N THR A 44 -0.45 -12.45 3.67
CA THR A 44 -0.87 -13.84 3.64
C THR A 44 -2.36 -13.92 3.94
N PRO A 45 -3.02 -15.08 3.74
CA PRO A 45 -4.41 -15.26 4.19
C PRO A 45 -4.62 -14.97 5.68
N GLU A 46 -3.58 -15.03 6.51
CA GLU A 46 -3.68 -14.91 7.97
C GLU A 46 -3.19 -13.58 8.51
N ALA A 47 -2.17 -12.97 7.88
CA ALA A 47 -1.47 -11.82 8.43
C ALA A 47 -0.94 -10.88 7.35
N MET A 48 -0.59 -9.68 7.78
CA MET A 48 0.12 -8.69 6.99
C MET A 48 1.35 -8.24 7.75
N GLU A 49 2.47 -8.10 7.05
CA GLU A 49 3.74 -7.64 7.59
C GLU A 49 4.31 -6.52 6.71
N PHE A 50 4.87 -5.49 7.34
CA PHE A 50 5.56 -4.40 6.66
C PHE A 50 7.06 -4.41 6.96
N SER A 51 7.85 -4.17 5.92
CA SER A 51 9.29 -3.98 6.01
C SER A 51 9.71 -2.71 5.26
N ARG A 52 10.81 -2.11 5.70
CA ARG A 52 11.38 -0.94 5.02
C ARG A 52 12.17 -1.37 3.78
N GLY A 53 12.14 -0.52 2.78
CA GLY A 53 12.87 -0.71 1.53
C GLY A 53 12.09 -1.51 0.50
N LYS A 54 12.82 -1.88 -0.56
CA LYS A 54 12.32 -2.63 -1.71
C LYS A 54 12.63 -4.11 -1.54
N THR A 55 11.65 -4.97 -1.83
CA THR A 55 11.86 -6.41 -2.05
C THR A 55 12.12 -6.71 -3.52
N GLU A 56 12.94 -7.71 -3.79
CA GLU A 56 13.11 -8.27 -5.13
C GLU A 56 11.86 -9.04 -5.54
N GLY A 57 11.34 -8.79 -6.75
CA GLY A 57 10.24 -9.58 -7.32
C GLY A 57 8.87 -9.36 -6.68
N CYS A 58 8.54 -8.13 -6.23
CA CYS A 58 7.20 -7.84 -5.71
C CYS A 58 6.10 -8.06 -6.77
N ASP A 59 4.95 -8.59 -6.36
CA ASP A 59 3.81 -8.86 -7.25
C ASP A 59 3.16 -7.58 -7.75
N VAL A 60 3.06 -6.58 -6.87
CA VAL A 60 2.39 -5.31 -7.14
C VAL A 60 3.24 -4.16 -6.65
N PHE A 61 3.31 -3.08 -7.41
CA PHE A 61 3.81 -1.81 -6.91
C PHE A 61 2.70 -0.76 -6.81
N LEU A 62 2.84 0.13 -5.85
CA LEU A 62 2.10 1.38 -5.73
C LEU A 62 3.11 2.51 -5.64
N LYS A 63 3.13 3.36 -6.66
CA LYS A 63 3.90 4.61 -6.65
C LYS A 63 2.94 5.78 -6.54
N THR A 64 3.16 6.63 -5.55
CA THR A 64 2.45 7.88 -5.32
C THR A 64 3.30 8.76 -4.39
N ASP A 65 2.81 9.91 -3.95
CA ASP A 65 3.47 10.70 -2.92
C ASP A 65 2.97 10.34 -1.51
N GLU A 66 3.78 10.66 -0.50
CA GLU A 66 3.50 10.36 0.89
C GLU A 66 2.19 10.99 1.39
N ASP A 67 1.94 12.27 1.05
CA ASP A 67 0.75 12.98 1.49
C ASP A 67 -0.53 12.32 0.95
N LEU A 68 -0.54 11.98 -0.34
CA LEU A 68 -1.65 11.29 -0.98
C LEU A 68 -1.86 9.90 -0.36
N PHE A 69 -0.78 9.15 -0.09
CA PHE A 69 -0.89 7.87 0.62
C PHE A 69 -1.50 8.01 2.00
N LEU A 70 -1.08 9.00 2.79
CA LEU A 70 -1.65 9.27 4.12
C LEU A 70 -3.13 9.65 4.04
N GLN A 71 -3.54 10.39 3.02
CA GLN A 71 -4.97 10.69 2.81
C GLN A 71 -5.78 9.45 2.39
N LEU A 72 -5.20 8.56 1.58
CA LEU A 72 -5.83 7.31 1.15
C LEU A 72 -6.16 6.40 2.34
N ILE A 73 -5.17 6.12 3.20
CA ILE A 73 -5.33 5.23 4.36
C ILE A 73 -6.29 5.79 5.42
N ARG A 74 -6.41 7.12 5.49
CA ARG A 74 -7.34 7.86 6.37
C ARG A 74 -8.74 7.98 5.78
N GLY A 75 -8.96 7.49 4.56
CA GLY A 75 -10.23 7.60 3.85
C GLY A 75 -10.59 9.02 3.40
N GLN A 76 -9.63 9.96 3.45
CA GLN A 76 -9.80 11.36 3.04
C GLN A 76 -9.66 11.54 1.53
N TYR A 77 -9.03 10.58 0.85
CA TYR A 77 -8.90 10.55 -0.60
C TYR A 77 -9.47 9.25 -1.16
N LYS A 78 -10.16 9.34 -2.30
CA LYS A 78 -10.62 8.18 -3.07
C LYS A 78 -9.98 8.21 -4.45
N PRO A 79 -9.17 7.20 -4.82
CA PRO A 79 -8.58 7.13 -6.15
C PRO A 79 -9.64 7.17 -7.24
N SER A 80 -9.36 7.95 -8.28
CA SER A 80 -10.13 8.01 -9.50
C SER A 80 -9.29 7.53 -10.68
N MET A 81 -9.95 7.20 -11.80
CA MET A 81 -9.24 6.86 -13.05
C MET A 81 -8.29 7.98 -13.50
N MET A 82 -8.65 9.25 -13.21
CA MET A 82 -7.83 10.40 -13.57
C MET A 82 -6.48 10.43 -12.85
N ASP A 83 -6.40 9.92 -11.62
CA ASP A 83 -5.15 9.86 -10.85
C ASP A 83 -4.12 8.92 -11.48
N PHE A 84 -4.59 7.83 -12.08
CA PHE A 84 -3.76 6.91 -12.84
C PHE A 84 -3.34 7.53 -14.18
N MET A 85 -4.27 8.18 -14.88
CA MET A 85 -3.98 8.85 -16.16
C MET A 85 -3.00 10.01 -16.01
N SER A 86 -3.07 10.76 -14.90
CA SER A 86 -2.16 11.88 -14.63
C SER A 86 -0.83 11.44 -14.00
N GLY A 87 -0.66 10.15 -13.68
CA GLY A 87 0.55 9.62 -13.04
C GLY A 87 0.71 9.96 -11.55
N LYS A 88 -0.33 10.49 -10.89
CA LYS A 88 -0.34 10.71 -9.43
C LYS A 88 -0.29 9.37 -8.67
N ILE A 89 -0.92 8.37 -9.24
CA ILE A 89 -0.89 6.99 -8.77
C ILE A 89 -0.42 6.13 -9.95
N SER A 90 0.56 5.26 -9.71
CA SER A 90 1.03 4.30 -10.71
C SER A 90 1.14 2.91 -10.08
N SER A 91 0.69 1.90 -10.82
CA SER A 91 0.73 0.50 -10.43
C SER A 91 0.82 -0.39 -11.66
N ASN A 92 1.47 -1.55 -11.53
CA ASN A 92 1.40 -2.61 -12.54
C ASN A 92 0.06 -3.36 -12.51
N ASP A 93 -0.66 -3.37 -11.39
CA ASP A 93 -1.92 -4.10 -11.25
C ASP A 93 -2.93 -3.34 -10.38
N PRO A 94 -3.69 -2.39 -10.97
CA PRO A 94 -4.72 -1.63 -10.26
C PRO A 94 -5.86 -2.49 -9.67
N LEU A 95 -6.10 -3.70 -10.21
CA LEU A 95 -7.13 -4.60 -9.67
C LEU A 95 -6.67 -5.16 -8.32
N LYS A 96 -5.41 -5.56 -8.20
CA LYS A 96 -4.84 -5.99 -6.91
C LYS A 96 -4.76 -4.87 -5.87
N LEU A 97 -4.68 -3.60 -6.28
CA LEU A 97 -4.85 -2.48 -5.33
C LEU A 97 -6.27 -2.39 -4.76
N THR A 98 -7.27 -2.74 -5.56
CA THR A 98 -8.66 -2.80 -5.07
C THR A 98 -8.82 -3.94 -4.06
N LEU A 99 -8.23 -5.10 -4.34
CA LEU A 99 -8.17 -6.23 -3.40
C LEU A 99 -7.45 -5.88 -2.10
N LEU A 100 -6.29 -5.20 -2.18
CA LEU A 100 -5.58 -4.69 -1.02
C LEU A 100 -6.49 -3.82 -0.14
N LYS A 101 -7.27 -2.90 -0.75
CA LYS A 101 -8.25 -2.08 -0.02
C LYS A 101 -9.30 -2.93 0.71
N ASP A 102 -9.76 -4.01 0.09
CA ASP A 102 -10.80 -4.87 0.67
C ASP A 102 -10.28 -5.74 1.82
N CYS A 103 -8.96 -5.94 1.91
CA CYS A 103 -8.28 -6.59 3.03
C CYS A 103 -8.29 -5.75 4.32
N PHE A 104 -8.81 -4.52 4.31
CA PHE A 104 -8.89 -3.66 5.50
C PHE A 104 -10.33 -3.35 5.90
N SER A 105 -10.57 -3.16 7.20
CA SER A 105 -11.80 -2.54 7.69
C SER A 105 -11.81 -1.03 7.43
N ARG A 106 -13.02 -0.48 7.24
CA ARG A 106 -13.22 0.98 7.22
C ARG A 106 -12.89 1.57 8.59
#